data_AF-A0A246NL41-F1
#
_entry.id   AF-A0A246NL41-F1
#
_cell.length_a   1.000
_cell.length_b   1.000
_cell.length_c   1.000
_cell.angle_alpha   90.00
_cell.angle_beta   90.00
_cell.angle_gamma   90.00
#
_symmetry.space_group_name_H-M   'P 1'
#
loop_
_entity.id
_entity.type
_entity.pdbx_description
1 polymer ?
#
loop_
_entity_poly.entity_id
_entity_poly.type
_entity_poly.pdbx_seq_one_letter_code
_entity_poly.pdbx_strand_id
1 'polypeptide(L)'
;MTYDSDTVFAGPDRITSLKADVDALLRQLSEGEYLSIDTFANNWVHLTALYARIQAQMNDRVLMDRMVRTDLLLTADLIAVGRMIMVINNFMRCAAATR
;
A
#
# COMPACT_ATOMS: atom_id res chain seq x y z
N MET A 1 36.76 -7.31 -15.65
CA MET A 1 35.82 -7.82 -14.65
C MET A 1 34.92 -6.66 -14.28
N THR A 2 33.81 -6.49 -15.01
CA THR A 2 32.84 -5.41 -14.81
C THR A 2 32.01 -5.77 -13.59
N TYR A 3 32.15 -4.99 -12.52
CA TYR A 3 31.33 -5.12 -11.32
C TYR A 3 29.91 -4.67 -11.69
N ASP A 4 29.01 -5.65 -11.80
CA ASP A 4 27.60 -5.42 -12.04
C ASP A 4 26.99 -4.76 -10.80
N SER A 5 26.76 -3.46 -10.91
CA SER A 5 26.41 -2.57 -9.81
C SER A 5 24.90 -2.59 -9.50
N ASP A 6 24.13 -3.38 -10.23
CA ASP A 6 22.66 -3.42 -10.15
C ASP A 6 22.12 -4.38 -9.07
N THR A 7 22.99 -5.06 -8.32
CA THR A 7 22.59 -6.05 -7.30
C THR A 7 22.42 -5.48 -5.90
N VAL A 8 22.71 -4.20 -5.68
CA VAL A 8 22.62 -3.56 -4.38
C VAL A 8 21.37 -2.66 -4.35
N PHE A 9 20.60 -2.74 -3.27
CA PHE A 9 19.52 -1.80 -2.87
C PHE A 9 18.03 -2.13 -3.16
N ALA A 10 17.70 -3.40 -3.32
CA ALA A 10 16.45 -3.92 -2.74
C ALA A 10 16.80 -4.76 -1.50
N GLY A 11 17.38 -4.15 -0.47
CA GLY A 11 17.78 -4.86 0.75
C GLY A 11 16.58 -5.47 1.50
N PRO A 12 16.79 -6.52 2.32
CA PRO A 12 15.75 -7.11 3.18
C PRO A 12 15.02 -6.06 4.05
N ASP A 13 15.70 -4.95 4.36
CA ASP A 13 15.16 -3.83 5.11
C ASP A 13 14.04 -3.07 4.36
N ARG A 14 14.12 -2.95 3.03
CA ARG A 14 13.05 -2.31 2.23
C ARG A 14 11.80 -3.18 2.19
N ILE A 15 11.95 -4.50 2.05
CA ILE A 15 10.83 -5.45 2.08
C ILE A 15 10.19 -5.46 3.46
N THR A 16 10.99 -5.45 4.53
CA THR A 16 10.49 -5.41 5.91
C THR A 16 9.75 -4.11 6.22
N SER A 17 10.27 -2.96 5.77
CA SER A 17 9.58 -1.68 5.91
C SER A 17 8.26 -1.66 5.14
N LEU A 18 8.24 -2.21 3.92
CA LEU A 18 7.03 -2.29 3.11
C LEU A 18 5.97 -3.19 3.77
N LYS A 19 6.38 -4.33 4.34
CA LYS A 19 5.49 -5.20 5.14
C LYS A 19 4.86 -4.44 6.31
N ALA A 20 5.68 -3.74 7.09
CA ALA A 20 5.18 -2.98 8.24
C ALA A 20 4.18 -1.88 7.83
N ASP A 21 4.44 -1.18 6.71
CA ASP A 21 3.53 -0.17 6.17
C ASP A 21 2.19 -0.78 5.71
N VAL A 22 2.22 -1.99 5.12
CA VAL A 22 1.03 -2.73 4.69
C VAL A 22 0.21 -3.22 5.88
N ASP A 23 0.86 -3.79 6.88
CA ASP A 23 0.20 -4.30 8.10
C ASP A 23 -0.50 -3.16 8.85
N ALA A 24 0.16 -2.01 8.97
CA ALA A 24 -0.43 -0.82 9.57
C ALA A 24 -1.67 -0.34 8.80
N LEU A 25 -1.60 -0.37 7.47
CA LEU A 25 -2.71 0.02 6.60
C LEU A 25 -3.90 -0.94 6.74
N LEU A 26 -3.68 -2.25 6.69
CA LEU A 26 -4.73 -3.26 6.82
C LEU A 26 -5.40 -3.18 8.18
N ARG A 27 -4.61 -3.03 9.24
CA ARG A 27 -5.13 -2.91 10.61
C ARG A 27 -6.01 -1.68 10.79
N GLN A 28 -5.61 -0.54 10.25
CA GLN A 28 -6.45 0.67 10.27
C GLN A 28 -7.76 0.46 9.52
N LEU A 29 -7.72 -0.21 8.35
CA LEU A 29 -8.92 -0.52 7.58
C LEU A 29 -9.89 -1.43 8.34
N SER A 30 -9.38 -2.45 9.04
CA SER A 30 -10.21 -3.46 9.70
C SER A 30 -10.66 -3.09 11.13
N GLU A 31 -9.82 -2.37 11.89
CA GLU A 31 -10.00 -2.15 13.33
C GLU A 31 -10.13 -0.68 13.72
N GLY A 32 -10.04 0.27 12.78
CA GLY A 32 -9.88 1.70 13.07
C GLY A 32 -11.08 2.43 13.72
N GLU A 33 -12.08 1.70 14.24
CA GLU A 33 -13.32 2.19 14.87
C GLU A 33 -13.71 3.59 14.37
N TYR A 34 -14.34 3.66 13.18
CA TYR A 34 -14.70 4.93 12.56
C TYR A 34 -15.87 5.59 13.30
N LEU A 35 -15.59 6.25 14.42
CA LEU A 35 -16.56 6.85 15.34
C LEU A 35 -17.41 7.98 14.71
N SER A 36 -16.95 8.53 13.58
CA SER A 36 -17.69 9.53 12.80
C SER A 36 -17.24 9.55 11.33
N ILE A 37 -18.04 10.19 10.46
CA ILE A 37 -17.69 10.42 9.05
C ILE A 37 -16.43 11.28 8.92
N ASP A 38 -16.23 12.27 9.79
CA ASP A 38 -15.04 13.13 9.78
C ASP A 38 -13.79 12.36 10.19
N THR A 39 -13.91 11.47 11.19
CA THR A 39 -12.84 10.55 11.59
C THR A 39 -12.48 9.61 10.43
N PHE A 40 -13.48 9.06 9.74
CA PHE A 40 -13.26 8.25 8.55
C PHE A 40 -12.54 9.04 7.45
N ALA A 41 -13.00 10.25 7.13
CA ALA A 41 -12.39 11.08 6.09
C ALA A 41 -10.94 11.47 6.40
N ASN A 42 -10.63 11.82 7.66
CA ASN A 42 -9.25 12.10 8.08
C ASN A 42 -8.36 10.85 7.98
N ASN A 43 -8.83 9.71 8.48
CA ASN A 43 -8.09 8.46 8.40
C ASN A 43 -7.88 8.03 6.93
N TRP A 44 -8.87 8.28 6.08
CA TRP A 44 -8.81 8.01 4.64
C TRP A 44 -7.71 8.82 3.94
N VAL A 45 -7.54 10.09 4.29
CA VAL A 45 -6.45 10.94 3.76
C VAL A 45 -5.08 10.36 4.15
N HIS A 46 -4.92 9.91 5.39
CA HIS A 46 -3.67 9.28 5.84
C HIS A 46 -3.40 7.94 5.14
N LEU A 47 -4.43 7.11 4.96
CA LEU A 47 -4.32 5.81 4.28
C LEU A 47 -3.95 5.97 2.80
N THR A 48 -4.55 6.93 2.10
CA THR A 48 -4.22 7.21 0.69
C THR A 48 -2.80 7.76 0.53
N ALA A 49 -2.33 8.59 1.46
CA ALA A 49 -0.95 9.07 1.47
C ALA A 49 0.07 7.94 1.75
N LEU A 50 -0.24 7.04 2.70
CA LEU A 50 0.58 5.86 2.98
C LEU A 50 0.65 4.93 1.76
N TYR A 51 -0.49 4.66 1.13
CA TYR A 51 -0.55 3.84 -0.07
C TYR A 51 0.20 4.47 -1.26
N ALA A 52 0.20 5.80 -1.41
CA ALA A 52 0.98 6.45 -2.47
C ALA A 52 2.50 6.16 -2.33
N ARG A 53 3.01 6.08 -1.10
CA ARG A 53 4.41 5.70 -0.83
C ARG A 53 4.67 4.22 -1.17
N ILE A 54 3.74 3.35 -0.80
CA ILE A 54 3.78 1.91 -1.13
C ILE A 54 3.77 1.72 -2.65
N GLN A 55 2.85 2.38 -3.36
CA GLN A 55 2.72 2.29 -4.81
C GLN A 55 3.98 2.76 -5.54
N ALA A 56 4.66 3.79 -5.03
CA ALA A 56 5.94 4.22 -5.58
C ALA A 56 7.01 3.12 -5.49
N GLN A 57 6.99 2.29 -4.44
CA GLN A 57 7.85 1.11 -4.34
C GLN A 57 7.38 -0.03 -5.24
N MET A 58 6.08 -0.24 -5.39
CA MET A 58 5.52 -1.26 -6.29
C MET A 58 5.84 -1.01 -7.77
N ASN A 59 6.17 0.23 -8.16
CA ASN A 59 6.63 0.54 -9.52
C ASN A 59 8.06 0.03 -9.81
N ASP A 60 8.82 -0.37 -8.79
CA ASP A 60 10.11 -1.00 -8.94
C ASP A 60 9.93 -2.49 -9.33
N ARG A 61 10.19 -2.79 -10.60
CA ARG A 61 10.03 -4.13 -11.18
C ARG A 61 10.92 -5.18 -10.53
N VAL A 62 12.13 -4.80 -10.11
CA VAL A 62 13.10 -5.73 -9.48
C VAL A 62 12.63 -6.08 -8.08
N LEU A 63 12.15 -5.07 -7.34
CA LEU A 63 11.55 -5.27 -6.02
C LEU A 63 10.31 -6.17 -6.10
N MET A 64 9.40 -5.89 -7.05
CA MET A 64 8.18 -6.68 -7.21
C MET A 64 8.44 -8.12 -7.64
N ASP A 65 9.37 -8.37 -8.57
CA ASP A 65 9.73 -9.74 -8.98
C ASP A 65 10.33 -10.52 -7.81
N ARG A 66 11.14 -9.84 -6.97
CA ARG A 66 11.66 -10.44 -5.74
C ARG A 66 10.54 -10.75 -4.75
N MET A 67 9.61 -9.82 -4.52
CA MET A 67 8.49 -10.01 -3.61
C MET A 67 7.59 -11.17 -4.04
N VAL A 68 7.26 -11.30 -5.33
CA VAL A 68 6.49 -12.43 -5.85
C VAL A 68 7.17 -13.77 -5.55
N ARG A 69 8.50 -13.83 -5.66
CA ARG A 69 9.29 -15.04 -5.41
C ARG A 69 9.44 -15.37 -3.92
N THR A 70 9.57 -14.35 -3.07
CA THR A 70 9.84 -14.55 -1.63
C THR A 70 8.57 -14.60 -0.78
N ASP A 71 7.52 -13.89 -1.19
CA ASP A 71 6.27 -13.72 -0.43
C ASP A 71 5.10 -13.36 -1.37
N LEU A 72 4.57 -14.39 -2.04
CA LEU A 72 3.48 -14.25 -2.98
C LEU A 72 2.19 -13.73 -2.33
N LEU A 73 1.92 -14.15 -1.08
CA LEU A 73 0.70 -13.76 -0.36
C LEU A 73 0.71 -12.26 -0.07
N LEU A 74 1.80 -11.75 0.50
CA LEU A 74 1.94 -10.31 0.72
C LEU A 74 1.79 -9.51 -0.57
N THR A 75 2.36 -10.02 -1.67
CA THR A 75 2.26 -9.35 -2.97
C THR A 75 0.81 -9.29 -3.45
N ALA A 76 0.04 -10.36 -3.26
CA ALA A 76 -1.38 -10.39 -3.57
C ALA A 76 -2.18 -9.43 -2.69
N ASP A 77 -1.89 -9.39 -1.38
CA ASP A 77 -2.55 -8.49 -0.42
C ASP A 77 -2.30 -7.02 -0.77
N LEU A 78 -1.07 -6.66 -1.14
CA LEU A 78 -0.71 -5.34 -1.63
C LEU A 78 -1.52 -4.90 -2.86
N ILE A 79 -1.65 -5.79 -3.84
CA ILE A 79 -2.44 -5.53 -5.04
C ILE A 79 -3.93 -5.40 -4.68
N ALA A 80 -4.44 -6.23 -3.78
CA ALA A 80 -5.82 -6.20 -3.33
C ALA A 80 -6.14 -4.89 -2.58
N VAL A 81 -5.25 -4.44 -1.70
CA VAL A 81 -5.31 -3.14 -1.02
C VAL A 81 -5.44 -2.00 -2.03
N GLY A 82 -4.58 -1.99 -3.06
CA GLY A 82 -4.63 -0.97 -4.10
C GLY A 82 -5.97 -0.91 -4.81
N ARG A 83 -6.54 -2.07 -5.14
CA ARG A 83 -7.89 -2.16 -5.74
C ARG A 83 -8.98 -1.66 -4.80
N MET A 84 -8.90 -2.01 -3.51
CA MET A 84 -9.87 -1.56 -2.51
C MET A 84 -9.84 -0.04 -2.36
N ILE A 85 -8.65 0.57 -2.36
CA ILE A 85 -8.49 2.02 -2.32
C ILE A 85 -9.13 2.71 -3.52
N MET A 86 -8.97 2.16 -4.72
CA MET A 86 -9.65 2.70 -5.92
C MET A 86 -11.18 2.62 -5.78
N VAL A 87 -11.72 1.49 -5.29
CA VAL A 87 -13.16 1.29 -5.12
C VAL A 87 -13.74 2.31 -4.12
N ILE A 88 -13.10 2.47 -2.96
CA ILE A 88 -13.57 3.41 -1.93
C ILE A 88 -13.44 4.86 -2.41
N ASN A 89 -12.35 5.23 -3.08
CA ASN A 89 -12.22 6.56 -3.68
C ASN A 89 -13.33 6.86 -4.69
N ASN A 90 -13.70 5.87 -5.51
CA ASN A 90 -14.81 6.02 -6.44
C ASN A 90 -16.15 6.20 -5.72
N PHE A 91 -16.40 5.42 -4.66
CA PHE A 91 -17.59 5.57 -3.83
C PHE A 91 -17.67 6.94 -3.16
N MET A 92 -16.57 7.42 -2.57
CA MET A 92 -16.51 8.72 -1.90
C MET A 92 -16.80 9.89 -2.86
N ARG A 93 -16.33 9.82 -4.12
CA ARG A 93 -16.67 10.81 -5.15
C ARG A 93 -18.18 10.86 -5.42
N CYS A 94 -18.84 9.71 -5.46
CA CYS A 94 -20.29 9.62 -5.63
C CYS A 94 -21.03 10.20 -4.40
N ALA A 95 -20.62 9.81 -3.19
CA ALA A 95 -21.21 10.31 -1.95
C ALA A 95 -21.09 11.84 -1.82
N ALA A 96 -19.94 12.42 -2.19
CA ALA A 96 -19.74 13.86 -2.17
C ALA A 96 -20.58 14.62 -3.22
N ALA A 97 -20.90 13.98 -4.34
CA ALA A 97 -21.75 14.56 -5.40
C ALA A 97 -23.26 14.51 -5.06
N THR A 98 -23.64 13.79 -4.01
CA THR A 98 -25.05 13.63 -3.59
C THR A 98 -25.43 14.64 -2.48
N ARG A 99 -24.64 15.69 -2.30
CA ARG A 99 -24.88 16.79 -1.35
C ARG A 99 -25.48 18.01 -2.02
#